data_AF-A0A923EJD1-F1
#
_entry.id   AF-A0A923EJD1-F1
#
_cell.length_a   1.000
_cell.length_b   1.000
_cell.length_c   1.000
_cell.angle_alpha   90.00
_cell.angle_beta   90.00
_cell.angle_gamma   90.00
#
_symmetry.space_group_name_H-M   'P 1'
#
loop_
_entity.id
_entity.type
_entity.pdbx_description
1 polymer ?
#
loop_
_entity_poly.entity_id
_entity_poly.type
_entity_poly.pdbx_seq_one_letter_code
_entity_poly.pdbx_strand_id
1 'polypeptide(L)' 'MGYPPSKPSNGWESISPRCWREGLTVATLLSKLKDGHIYAVVKLNGKLVSRPHFNTTQVPDGARVTPIPMIAGG' A
#
# COMPACT_ATOMS: atom_id res chain seq x y z
N MET A 1 -14.06 -18.52 11.17
CA MET A 1 -13.46 -17.36 10.48
C MET A 1 -13.79 -17.46 9.00
N GLY A 2 -14.86 -16.81 8.56
CA GLY A 2 -15.30 -16.83 7.16
C GLY A 2 -14.80 -15.57 6.45
N TYR A 3 -14.10 -15.74 5.33
CA TYR A 3 -13.89 -14.66 4.38
C TYR A 3 -15.24 -14.28 3.75
N PRO A 4 -15.61 -13.00 3.61
CA PRO A 4 -16.81 -12.64 2.85
C PRO A 4 -16.56 -12.85 1.34
N PRO A 5 -17.54 -13.40 0.60
CA PRO A 5 -17.52 -13.45 -0.85
C PRO A 5 -18.16 -12.18 -1.43
N SER A 6 -17.45 -11.49 -2.35
CA SER A 6 -17.94 -10.72 -3.51
C SER A 6 -16.94 -9.61 -3.86
N LYS A 7 -16.18 -9.80 -4.94
CA LYS A 7 -15.24 -8.83 -5.52
C LYS A 7 -16.00 -7.74 -6.30
N PRO A 8 -15.57 -6.46 -6.27
CA PRO A 8 -15.75 -5.57 -7.41
C PRO A 8 -14.60 -5.74 -8.41
N SER A 9 -14.96 -5.69 -9.68
CA SER A 9 -14.17 -6.03 -10.88
C SER A 9 -13.39 -4.84 -11.44
N ASN A 10 -12.65 -4.11 -10.61
CA ASN A 10 -11.88 -2.94 -11.05
C ASN A 10 -10.40 -3.16 -10.70
N GLY A 11 -9.53 -3.22 -11.71
CA GLY A 11 -8.17 -3.77 -11.68
C GLY A 11 -7.10 -2.99 -10.92
N TRP A 12 -7.39 -2.47 -9.72
CA TRP A 12 -6.43 -1.76 -8.87
C TRP A 12 -6.31 -2.33 -7.43
N GLU A 13 -6.96 -3.45 -7.09
CA GLU A 13 -6.89 -4.09 -5.76
C GLU A 13 -6.07 -5.39 -5.70
N SER A 14 -5.07 -5.59 -6.55
CA SER A 14 -4.24 -6.80 -6.48
C SER A 14 -3.13 -6.75 -5.42
N ILE A 15 -3.45 -6.27 -4.22
CA ILE A 15 -2.70 -6.57 -3.00
C ILE A 15 -3.60 -7.45 -2.14
N SER A 16 -3.78 -8.70 -2.56
CA SER A 16 -4.54 -9.68 -1.76
C SER A 16 -3.92 -9.78 -0.36
N PRO A 17 -4.71 -9.97 0.73
CA PRO A 17 -4.17 -10.19 2.08
C PRO A 17 -3.20 -11.38 2.17
N ARG A 18 -3.19 -12.26 1.15
CA ARG A 18 -2.23 -13.36 0.99
C ARG A 18 -0.81 -12.94 0.55
N CYS A 19 -0.58 -11.69 0.15
CA CYS A 19 0.73 -11.20 -0.28
C CYS A 19 1.52 -10.48 0.83
N TRP A 20 0.93 -10.33 2.01
CA TRP A 20 1.64 -9.84 3.18
C TRP A 20 2.56 -10.92 3.73
N ARG A 21 3.78 -10.54 4.12
CA ARG A 21 4.74 -11.41 4.81
C ARG A 21 5.40 -10.62 5.93
N GLU A 22 5.81 -11.32 6.97
CA GLU A 22 6.63 -10.71 8.03
C GLU A 22 7.87 -10.05 7.42
N GLY A 23 8.14 -8.82 7.86
CA GLY A 23 9.23 -7.99 7.35
C GLY A 23 8.92 -7.20 6.08
N LEU A 24 7.69 -7.23 5.55
CA LEU A 24 7.30 -6.38 4.42
C LEU A 24 7.30 -4.90 4.80
N THR A 25 8.04 -4.09 4.05
CA THR A 25 8.08 -2.63 4.23
C THR A 25 7.17 -1.91 3.24
N VAL A 26 6.83 -0.66 3.57
CA VAL A 26 6.05 0.20 2.66
C VAL A 26 6.77 0.35 1.32
N ALA A 27 8.10 0.49 1.32
CA ALA A 27 8.90 0.57 0.10
C ALA A 27 8.75 -0.67 -0.79
N THR A 28 8.89 -1.87 -0.24
CA THR A 28 8.74 -3.12 -1.00
C THR A 28 7.31 -3.28 -1.53
N LEU A 29 6.31 -2.87 -0.76
CA LEU A 29 4.91 -2.91 -1.19
C LEU A 29 4.66 -1.97 -2.38
N LEU A 30 5.17 -0.74 -2.30
CA LEU A 30 5.07 0.23 -3.40
C LEU A 30 5.84 -0.22 -4.64
N SER A 31 7.00 -0.85 -4.51
CA SER A 31 7.76 -1.38 -5.65
C SER A 31 7.02 -2.49 -6.41
N LYS A 32 6.07 -3.18 -5.76
CA LYS A 32 5.20 -4.17 -6.42
C LYS A 32 4.05 -3.52 -7.19
N LEU A 33 3.66 -2.29 -6.83
CA LEU A 33 2.72 -1.49 -7.60
C LEU A 33 3.47 -1.01 -8.85
N LYS A 34 3.36 -1.77 -9.94
CA LYS A 34 3.86 -1.42 -11.29
C LYS A 34 3.04 -0.29 -11.91
N ASP A 35 2.89 0.81 -11.19
CA ASP A 35 2.01 1.92 -11.57
C ASP A 35 2.83 3.10 -12.13
N GLY A 36 4.16 3.10 -11.96
CA GLY A 36 5.05 4.17 -12.47
C GLY A 36 4.91 5.51 -11.72
N HIS A 37 3.97 5.61 -10.78
CA HIS A 37 3.72 6.82 -10.01
C HIS A 37 4.71 7.03 -8.87
N ILE A 38 5.12 8.28 -8.70
CA ILE A 38 5.94 8.74 -7.58
C ILE A 38 5.02 9.11 -6.42
N TYR A 39 5.01 8.26 -5.39
CA TYR A 39 4.29 8.52 -4.14
C TYR A 39 5.16 9.30 -3.15
N ALA A 40 4.71 10.49 -2.75
CA ALA A 40 5.38 11.30 -1.73
C ALA A 40 5.03 10.84 -0.31
N VAL A 41 3.77 10.44 -0.11
CA VAL A 41 3.20 10.05 1.18
C VAL A 41 2.31 8.83 1.00
N VAL A 42 2.29 7.97 2.01
CA VAL A 42 1.39 6.81 2.11
C VAL A 42 0.61 6.92 3.41
N LYS A 43 -0.69 6.61 3.37
CA LYS A 43 -1.51 6.44 4.56
C LYS A 43 -1.50 4.97 4.96
N LEU A 44 -0.82 4.64 6.05
CA LEU A 44 -0.74 3.31 6.66
C LEU A 44 -1.64 3.25 7.89
N ASN A 45 -2.71 2.48 7.83
CA ASN A 45 -3.71 2.34 8.91
C ASN A 45 -4.20 3.71 9.46
N GLY A 46 -4.39 4.68 8.57
CA GLY A 46 -4.79 6.03 8.96
C GLY A 46 -3.64 7.00 9.25
N LYS A 47 -2.42 6.51 9.50
CA LYS A 47 -1.23 7.32 9.78
C LYS A 47 -0.49 7.68 8.50
N LEU A 48 -0.08 8.94 8.35
CA LEU A 48 0.76 9.37 7.23
C LEU A 48 2.21 8.95 7.46
N VAL A 49 2.79 8.30 6.45
CA VAL A 49 4.18 7.90 6.37
C VAL A 49 4.77 8.61 5.16
N SER A 50 5.85 9.35 5.37
CA SER A 50 6.55 10.04 4.28
C SER A 50 7.57 9.13 3.62
N ARG A 51 7.89 9.40 2.35
CA ARG A 51 8.87 8.63 1.56
C ARG A 51 10.19 8.25 2.25
N PRO A 52 10.90 9.13 3.00
CA PRO A 52 12.15 8.74 3.67
C PRO A 52 11.96 7.61 4.70
N HIS A 53 10.75 7.42 5.21
CA HIS A 53 10.44 6.36 6.19
C HIS A 53 9.89 5.08 5.54
N PHE A 54 9.73 5.01 4.22
CA PHE A 54 9.15 3.83 3.57
C PHE A 54 9.98 2.56 3.76
N ASN A 55 11.30 2.69 3.82
CA ASN A 55 12.20 1.55 3.96
C ASN A 55 12.30 1.04 5.40
N THR A 56 12.00 1.90 6.39
CA THR A 56 12.05 1.55 7.83
C THR A 56 10.68 1.22 8.40
N THR A 57 9.60 1.65 7.74
CA THR A 57 8.23 1.39 8.19
C THR A 57 7.78 0.03 7.71
N GLN A 58 7.61 -0.89 8.66
CA GLN A 58 6.98 -2.18 8.41
C GLN A 58 5.47 -2.02 8.23
N VAL A 59 4.92 -2.78 7.29
CA VAL A 59 3.48 -2.90 7.10
C VAL A 59 3.02 -4.02 8.03
N PRO A 60 2.13 -3.77 9.01
CA PRO A 60 1.54 -4.84 9.80
C PRO A 60 0.57 -5.70 8.99
N ASP A 61 0.31 -6.93 9.46
CA ASP A 61 -0.71 -7.79 8.85
C ASP A 61 -2.08 -7.11 8.86
N GLY A 62 -2.84 -7.26 7.78
CA GLY A 62 -4.14 -6.62 7.63
C GLY A 62 -4.11 -5.08 7.54
N ALA A 63 -2.94 -4.44 7.47
CA ALA A 63 -2.85 -2.99 7.42
C ALA A 63 -3.37 -2.43 6.09
N ARG A 64 -4.20 -1.39 6.19
CA ARG A 64 -4.66 -0.66 5.01
C ARG A 64 -3.59 0.33 4.56
N VAL A 65 -3.10 0.16 3.33
CA VAL A 65 -2.12 1.05 2.71
C VAL A 65 -2.79 1.82 1.58
N THR A 66 -2.79 3.14 1.67
CA THR A 66 -3.31 4.03 0.62
C THR A 66 -2.20 4.96 0.16
N PRO A 67 -1.60 4.71 -1.02
CA PRO A 67 -0.59 5.58 -1.56
C PRO A 67 -1.22 6.87 -2.09
N ILE A 68 -0.60 8.02 -1.80
CA ILE A 68 -1.08 9.34 -2.24
C ILE A 68 -0.10 9.82 -3.32
N PRO A 69 -0.51 9.84 -4.60
CA PRO A 69 0.34 10.33 -5.68
C PRO A 69 0.59 11.82 -5.50
N MET A 70 1.81 12.26 -5.84
CA MET A 70 2.09 13.69 -5.92
C MET A 70 1.33 14.26 -7.13
N ILE A 71 0.29 15.06 -6.87
CA ILE A 71 -0.31 15.90 -7.90
C ILE A 71 0.49 17.20 -7.90
N ALA A 72 1.37 17.35 -8.89
CA ALA A 72 1.94 18.66 -9.20
C ALA A 72 0.82 19.49 -9.84
N GLY A 73 0.10 20.25 -9.03
CA GLY A 73 -0.80 21.30 -9.53
C GLY A 73 0.07 22.40 -10.15
N GLY A 74 -0.18 22.69 -11.42
CA GLY A 74 0.38 23.85 -12.11
C GLY A 74 -0.27 25.15 -11.68
#